data_AF-A0A934CQ35-F1
#
_entry.id   AF-A0A934CQ35-F1
#
_cell.length_a   1.000
_cell.length_b   1.000
_cell.length_c   1.000
_cell.angle_alpha   90.00
_cell.angle_beta   90.00
_cell.angle_gamma   90.00
#
_symmetry.space_group_name_H-M   'P 1'
#
loop_
_entity.id
_entity.type
_entity.pdbx_description
1 polymer ?
#
loop_
_entity_poly.entity_id
_entity_poly.type
_entity_poly.pdbx_seq_one_letter_code
_entity_poly.pdbx_strand_id
1 'polypeptide(L)'
;MVKASAPNPSATPPSFESALQELEAIVQAMEAGNAPLEESLAAYERGIALLRHCQETLSAAERKLQILENGVLRDLAANESTGADN
;
A
#
# COMPACT_ATOMS: atom_id res chain seq x y z
N MET A 1 -16.19 -23.25 -29.35
CA MET A 1 -15.05 -23.73 -28.54
C MET A 1 -14.38 -22.53 -27.91
N VAL A 2 -14.32 -22.53 -26.57
CA VAL A 2 -13.91 -21.42 -25.69
C VAL A 2 -12.42 -21.11 -25.86
N LYS A 3 -12.07 -19.84 -26.13
CA LYS A 3 -10.68 -19.35 -25.98
C LYS A 3 -10.41 -19.12 -24.50
N ALA A 4 -9.60 -19.99 -23.91
CA ALA A 4 -9.04 -19.78 -22.57
C ALA A 4 -8.04 -18.61 -22.64
N SER A 5 -8.32 -17.52 -21.92
CA SER A 5 -7.33 -16.48 -21.63
C SER A 5 -6.67 -16.83 -20.30
N ALA A 6 -5.40 -17.19 -20.35
CA ALA A 6 -4.57 -17.50 -19.18
C ALA A 6 -4.46 -16.27 -18.26
N PRO A 7 -4.26 -16.46 -16.94
CA PRO A 7 -3.97 -15.35 -16.02
C PRO A 7 -2.51 -14.91 -16.24
N ASN A 8 -2.29 -13.70 -16.74
CA ASN A 8 -0.96 -13.12 -16.84
C ASN A 8 -0.49 -12.64 -15.45
N PRO A 9 0.64 -13.14 -14.90
CA PRO A 9 1.18 -12.68 -13.61
C PRO A 9 2.05 -11.42 -13.73
N SER A 10 1.90 -10.62 -14.80
CA SER A 10 2.71 -9.43 -15.05
C SER A 10 2.00 -8.14 -14.63
N ALA A 11 1.42 -8.12 -13.42
CA ALA A 11 0.87 -6.90 -12.85
C ALA A 11 1.90 -6.38 -11.83
N THR A 12 2.60 -5.30 -12.19
CA THR A 12 3.26 -4.45 -11.20
C THR A 12 2.24 -4.15 -10.10
N PRO A 13 2.60 -4.31 -8.81
CA PRO A 13 1.67 -4.00 -7.74
C PRO A 13 1.16 -2.56 -7.93
N PRO A 14 -0.16 -2.32 -7.80
CA PRO A 14 -0.73 -1.01 -8.01
C PRO A 14 -0.05 0.02 -7.10
N SER A 15 0.10 1.26 -7.57
CA SER A 15 0.51 2.35 -6.69
C SER A 15 -0.47 2.50 -5.53
N PHE A 16 -0.04 3.13 -4.43
CA PHE A 16 -0.91 3.39 -3.29
C PHE A 16 -2.19 4.11 -3.72
N GLU A 17 -2.06 5.16 -4.53
CA GLU A 17 -3.17 5.98 -5.00
C GLU A 17 -4.13 5.16 -5.88
N SER A 18 -3.58 4.31 -6.76
CA SER A 18 -4.41 3.45 -7.60
C SER A 18 -5.15 2.39 -6.78
N ALA A 19 -4.50 1.79 -5.77
CA ALA A 19 -5.13 0.80 -4.91
C ALA A 19 -6.22 1.44 -4.03
N LEU A 20 -5.99 2.66 -3.55
CA LEU A 20 -6.97 3.42 -2.78
C LEU A 20 -8.19 3.78 -3.63
N GLN A 21 -7.97 4.28 -4.85
CA GLN A 21 -9.06 4.64 -5.77
C GLN A 21 -9.92 3.42 -6.14
N GLU A 22 -9.28 2.26 -6.36
CA GLU A 22 -10.01 1.02 -6.62
C GLU A 22 -10.83 0.56 -5.39
N LEU A 23 -10.26 0.69 -4.19
CA LEU A 23 -10.95 0.35 -2.95
C LEU A 23 -12.18 1.25 -2.72
N GLU A 24 -12.07 2.55 -2.97
CA GLU A 24 -13.20 3.50 -2.90
C GLU A 24 -14.30 3.12 -3.88
N ALA A 25 -13.95 2.76 -5.11
CA ALA A 25 -14.92 2.33 -6.11
C ALA A 25 -15.64 1.03 -5.69
N ILE A 26 -14.92 0.08 -5.09
CA ILE A 26 -15.50 -1.16 -4.56
C ILE A 26 -16.48 -0.85 -3.42
N VAL A 27 -16.09 -0.01 -2.46
CA VAL A 27 -16.95 0.38 -1.34
C VAL A 27 -18.23 1.04 -1.88
N GLN A 28 -18.10 1.97 -2.82
CA GLN A 28 -19.24 2.65 -3.43
C GLN A 28 -20.19 1.66 -4.15
N ALA A 29 -19.63 0.66 -4.84
CA ALA A 29 -20.42 -0.39 -5.48
C ALA A 29 -21.14 -1.29 -4.47
N MET A 30 -20.50 -1.62 -3.35
CA MET A 30 -21.11 -2.40 -2.26
C MET A 30 -22.23 -1.62 -1.56
N GLU A 31 -22.05 -0.33 -1.34
CA GLU A 31 -23.06 0.56 -0.74
C GLU A 31 -24.31 0.74 -1.63
N ALA A 32 -24.15 0.63 -2.95
CA ALA A 32 -25.27 0.68 -3.88
C ALA A 32 -26.24 -0.51 -3.74
N GLY A 33 -25.82 -1.61 -3.11
CA GLY A 33 -26.70 -2.68 -2.60
C GLY A 33 -27.40 -3.55 -3.65
N ASN A 34 -27.10 -3.41 -4.93
CA ASN A 34 -27.75 -4.14 -6.03
C ASN A 34 -26.89 -5.28 -6.63
N ALA A 35 -25.73 -5.58 -6.04
CA ALA A 35 -24.85 -6.63 -6.53
C ALA A 35 -25.35 -8.04 -6.10
N PRO A 36 -25.31 -9.04 -6.98
CA PRO A 36 -25.47 -10.44 -6.60
C PRO A 36 -24.52 -10.86 -5.47
N LEU A 37 -24.86 -11.92 -4.74
CA LEU A 37 -24.06 -12.43 -3.63
C LEU A 37 -22.63 -12.79 -4.05
N GLU A 38 -22.46 -13.46 -5.20
CA GLU A 38 -21.15 -13.83 -5.72
C GLU A 38 -20.27 -12.61 -6.03
N GLU A 39 -20.86 -11.57 -6.64
CA GLU A 39 -20.16 -10.30 -6.91
C GLU A 39 -19.81 -9.56 -5.63
N SER A 40 -20.71 -9.59 -4.63
CA SER A 40 -20.47 -8.99 -3.32
C SER A 40 -19.32 -9.67 -2.56
N LEU A 41 -19.22 -11.00 -2.66
CA LEU A 41 -18.11 -11.77 -2.08
C LEU A 41 -16.79 -11.45 -2.80
N ALA A 42 -16.79 -11.42 -4.14
CA ALA A 42 -15.61 -11.06 -4.92
C ALA A 42 -15.14 -9.62 -4.63
N ALA A 43 -16.08 -8.67 -4.53
CA ALA A 43 -15.81 -7.29 -4.16
C ALA A 43 -15.18 -7.19 -2.76
N TYR A 44 -15.72 -7.94 -1.80
CA TYR A 44 -15.17 -7.99 -0.44
C TYR A 44 -13.75 -8.54 -0.40
N GLU A 45 -13.49 -9.69 -1.05
CA GLU A 45 -12.15 -10.29 -1.11
C GLU A 45 -11.13 -9.34 -1.75
N ARG A 46 -11.52 -8.69 -2.86
CA ARG A 46 -10.69 -7.69 -3.52
C ARG A 46 -10.43 -6.49 -2.62
N GLY A 47 -11.46 -5.99 -1.94
CA GLY A 47 -11.35 -4.88 -0.98
C GLY A 47 -10.37 -5.18 0.16
N ILE A 48 -10.41 -6.39 0.72
CA ILE A 48 -9.46 -6.83 1.76
C ILE A 48 -8.03 -6.88 1.22
N ALA A 49 -7.83 -7.37 -0.02
CA ALA A 49 -6.51 -7.41 -0.63
C ALA A 49 -5.94 -5.99 -0.85
N LEU A 50 -6.76 -5.06 -1.34
CA LEU A 50 -6.36 -3.66 -1.54
C LEU A 50 -6.05 -2.97 -0.21
N LEU A 51 -6.88 -3.18 0.82
CA LEU A 51 -6.65 -2.62 2.15
C LEU A 51 -5.30 -3.06 2.72
N ARG A 52 -4.97 -4.36 2.61
CA ARG A 52 -3.67 -4.89 3.07
C ARG A 52 -2.51 -4.25 2.32
N HIS A 53 -2.62 -4.15 0.98
CA HIS A 53 -1.61 -3.50 0.16
C HIS A 53 -1.36 -2.04 0.57
N CYS A 54 -2.44 -1.28 0.82
CA CYS A 54 -2.34 0.09 1.31
C CYS A 54 -1.63 0.18 2.67
N GLN A 55 -1.98 -0.69 3.63
CA GLN A 55 -1.35 -0.74 4.95
C GLN A 55 0.13 -1.09 4.87
N GLU A 56 0.50 -2.08 4.06
CA GLU A 56 1.89 -2.48 3.83
C GLU A 56 2.71 -1.36 3.20
N THR A 57 2.13 -0.64 2.24
CA THR A 57 2.77 0.49 1.58
C THR A 57 3.04 1.63 2.55
N LEU A 58 2.06 1.98 3.40
CA LEU A 58 2.22 3.01 4.44
C LEU A 58 3.26 2.59 5.49
N SER A 59 3.21 1.34 5.97
CA SER A 59 4.20 0.83 6.93
C SER A 59 5.62 0.85 6.37
N ALA A 60 5.79 0.54 5.08
CA ALA A 60 7.07 0.63 4.41
C ALA A 60 7.57 2.08 4.31
N ALA A 61 6.67 3.05 4.06
CA ALA A 61 7.01 4.47 4.05
C ALA A 61 7.43 4.96 5.44
N GLU A 62 6.67 4.63 6.48
CA GLU A 62 7.00 4.96 7.89
C GLU A 62 8.36 4.40 8.29
N ARG A 63 8.65 3.15 7.95
CA ARG A 63 9.95 2.54 8.24
C ARG A 63 11.10 3.28 7.56
N LYS A 64 10.91 3.74 6.32
CA LYS A 64 11.93 4.53 5.61
C LYS A 64 12.16 5.88 6.30
N LEU A 65 11.09 6.55 6.74
CA LEU A 65 11.21 7.80 7.50
C LEU A 65 11.99 7.59 8.81
N GLN A 66 11.67 6.53 9.56
CA GLN A 66 12.37 6.22 10.80
C GLN A 66 13.88 5.96 10.59
N ILE A 67 14.25 5.28 9.51
CA ILE A 67 15.66 5.04 9.17
C ILE A 67 16.36 6.37 8.84
N LEU A 68 15.70 7.25 8.09
CA LEU A 68 16.24 8.56 7.73
C LEU A 68 16.43 9.44 8.96
N GLU A 69 15.43 9.53 9.84
CA GLU A 69 15.51 10.29 11.10
C GLU A 69 16.65 9.78 11.99
N ASN A 70 16.77 8.46 12.16
CA ASN A 70 17.86 7.86 12.94
C ASN A 70 19.24 8.14 12.34
N GLY A 71 19.35 8.13 11.01
CA GLY A 71 20.58 8.50 10.30
C GLY A 71 20.96 9.96 10.56
N VAL A 72 20.01 10.87 10.39
CA VAL A 72 20.19 12.31 10.63
C VAL A 72 20.58 12.58 12.09
N LEU A 73 19.93 11.92 13.06
CA LEU A 73 20.24 12.08 14.48
C LEU A 73 21.66 11.60 14.82
N ARG A 74 22.10 10.50 14.18
CA ARG A 74 23.46 9.97 14.35
C ARG A 74 24.51 10.91 13.77
N ASP A 75 24.25 11.50 12.60
CA ASP A 75 25.18 12.42 11.94
C ASP A 75 25.36 13.71 12.75
N LEU A 76 24.28 14.25 13.34
CA LEU A 76 24.34 15.39 14.24
C LEU A 76 25.15 15.08 15.51
N ALA A 77 24.88 13.93 16.16
CA ALA A 77 25.61 13.51 17.34
C ALA A 77 27.12 13.28 17.08
N ALA A 78 27.48 12.80 15.88
CA ALA A 78 28.87 12.62 15.46
C ALA A 78 29.60 13.96 15.22
N ASN A 79 28.87 15.00 14.81
CA ASN A 79 29.45 16.33 14.57
C ASN A 79 29.64 17.13 15.87
N GLU A 80 28.77 16.94 16.88
CA GLU A 80 28.90 17.63 18.18
C GLU A 80 30.12 17.16 19.00
N SER A 81 30.60 15.92 18.81
CA SER A 81 31.80 15.43 19.51
C SER A 81 33.13 15.96 18.95
N THR A 82 33.12 16.63 17.80
CA THR A 82 34.35 17.12 17.14
C THR A 82 34.64 18.60 17.48
N GLY A 83 33.77 19.28 18.23
CA GLY A 83 33.85 20.71 18.51
C GLY A 83 34.37 21.12 19.91
N ALA A 84 34.75 20.19 20.79
CA ALA A 84 35.02 20.48 22.20
C ALA A 84 36.53 20.57 22.60
N ASP A 85 37.46 20.42 21.65
CA ASP A 85 38.91 20.36 21.94
C ASP A 85 39.71 21.60 21.45
N ASN A 86 39.27 22.84 21.74
CA ASN A 86 40.11 24.04 21.54
C ASN A 86 40.12 24.97 22.75
#